data_AF-A0A479ZZ00-F1
#
_entry.id   AF-A0A479ZZ00-F1
#
_cell.length_a   1.000
_cell.length_b   1.000
_cell.length_c   1.000
_cell.angle_alpha   90.00
_cell.angle_beta   90.00
_cell.angle_gamma   90.00
#
_symmetry.space_group_name_H-M   'P 1'
#
loop_
_entity.id
_entity.type
_entity.pdbx_description
1 polymer ?
#
loop_
_entity_poly.entity_id
_entity_poly.type
_entity_poly.pdbx_seq_one_letter_code
_entity_poly.pdbx_strand_id
1 'polypeptide(L)'
;MYSAISQVNLQSDECLMLVPIPRFDIPEVITINDITLYPKETVNIDELFSNIFHADDEQNLLKDKINSYVLGCFKIKTSEIDETYLPISVEHDPKIIDIATKKLEPILDLFRFYYCDYFYPHSLPGRVGQIYNSKSIVLIFRYPVICRFAIQNKYSTEIVIGNGLKVRDLSKIKSYYSNIKTIGEVYHIVNYALRLNSQILEQDNLTTKFIQIITLFEFLANPDKFEVFQDAKKKFIPQIANNNQEYLFLVDRFMKFSKDYRTDVVHNGKHITEIFNEPIDIESLFVELQNYISKIISELISLSHISWNELETIRYNKRQNLTKKTKKPDKNNLTFDFSRSLAIIDVKYLVEKLFYVLDFYKRDGFDFGSILKSLIQNFRFNSKGTVIPLYFYLPNNYYESINELYRDTKLQLYKDILGMNGEKIPIIGSRIIEIHSAQIKKNLFLAECVEMKLREYCQDGNRYFMNKSGYNIVGIFADDQMTASVIQNAINEGMNTDFILIREFNVNSQMPGKLRYRPSDYVMAEAIGVQKHEL
;
A
#
# COMPACT_ATOMS: atom_id res chain seq x y z
N MET A 1 -7.49 -31.77 -2.15
CA MET A 1 -6.07 -31.90 -2.52
C MET A 1 -6.01 -32.09 -4.03
N TYR A 2 -5.26 -31.26 -4.75
CA TYR A 2 -5.07 -31.33 -6.20
C TYR A 2 -3.92 -32.29 -6.50
N SER A 3 -4.13 -33.22 -7.43
CA SER A 3 -3.03 -34.00 -8.02
C SER A 3 -2.43 -33.17 -9.15
N ALA A 4 -1.26 -32.56 -8.89
CA ALA A 4 -0.56 -31.75 -9.89
C ALA A 4 -0.09 -32.59 -11.10
N ILE A 5 0.08 -33.91 -10.94
CA ILE A 5 0.47 -34.81 -12.05
C ILE A 5 -0.75 -35.25 -12.87
N SER A 6 -1.86 -35.67 -12.25
CA SER A 6 -3.02 -36.18 -13.02
C SER A 6 -3.69 -35.11 -13.88
N GLN A 7 -3.52 -33.83 -13.52
CA GLN A 7 -4.03 -32.69 -14.28
C GLN A 7 -3.08 -32.22 -15.39
N VAL A 8 -1.82 -32.68 -15.40
CA VAL A 8 -0.79 -32.22 -16.33
C VAL A 8 -0.38 -33.35 -17.26
N ASN A 9 -0.94 -33.37 -18.47
CA ASN A 9 -0.54 -34.30 -19.52
C ASN A 9 0.87 -33.91 -20.02
N LEU A 10 1.92 -34.59 -19.51
CA LEU A 10 3.32 -34.34 -19.87
C LEU A 10 3.71 -35.13 -21.12
N GLN A 11 4.31 -34.44 -22.09
CA GLN A 11 4.94 -35.10 -23.24
C GLN A 11 6.32 -35.66 -22.87
N SER A 12 6.85 -36.58 -23.68
CA SER A 12 8.15 -37.23 -23.42
C SER A 12 9.34 -36.28 -23.36
N ASP A 13 9.21 -35.11 -23.99
CA ASP A 13 10.20 -34.03 -24.02
C ASP A 13 9.89 -32.89 -23.05
N GLU A 14 8.91 -33.03 -22.15
CA GLU A 14 8.53 -32.02 -21.17
C GLU A 14 8.91 -32.42 -19.73
N CYS A 15 9.18 -31.41 -18.91
CA CYS A 15 9.28 -31.54 -17.46
C CYS A 15 8.31 -30.58 -16.78
N LEU A 16 7.76 -30.97 -15.64
CA LEU A 16 6.99 -30.12 -14.75
C LEU A 16 7.92 -29.60 -13.63
N MET A 17 7.95 -28.29 -13.44
CA MET A 17 8.68 -27.66 -12.33
C MET A 17 7.71 -27.21 -11.26
N LEU A 18 7.98 -27.54 -10.00
CA LEU A 18 7.31 -26.97 -8.83
C LEU A 18 8.32 -26.18 -8.00
N VAL A 19 7.97 -24.95 -7.67
CA VAL A 19 8.86 -24.01 -7.00
C VAL A 19 8.14 -23.42 -5.79
N PRO A 20 8.68 -23.58 -4.57
CA PRO A 20 8.09 -22.99 -3.38
C PRO A 20 8.24 -21.47 -3.37
N ILE A 21 7.20 -20.78 -2.91
CA ILE A 21 7.20 -19.35 -2.67
C ILE A 21 6.91 -19.13 -1.17
N PRO A 22 7.94 -18.90 -0.36
CA PRO A 22 7.80 -18.78 1.09
C PRO A 22 7.08 -17.47 1.45
N ARG A 23 6.41 -17.47 2.61
CA ARG A 23 5.76 -16.28 3.18
C ARG A 23 4.77 -15.60 2.22
N PHE A 24 4.13 -16.40 1.38
CA PHE A 24 3.12 -15.98 0.43
C PHE A 24 1.89 -16.85 0.63
N ASP A 25 0.72 -16.23 0.66
CA ASP A 25 -0.57 -16.90 0.85
C ASP A 25 -1.57 -16.35 -0.16
N ILE A 26 -2.28 -17.25 -0.85
CA ILE A 26 -3.29 -16.94 -1.86
C ILE A 26 -4.56 -17.74 -1.55
N PRO A 27 -5.75 -17.18 -1.81
CA PRO A 27 -7.00 -17.76 -1.33
C PRO A 27 -7.48 -18.95 -2.17
N GLU A 28 -7.03 -19.04 -3.43
CA GLU A 28 -7.45 -20.05 -4.39
C GLU A 28 -6.36 -20.28 -5.44
N VAL A 29 -6.48 -21.37 -6.20
CA VAL A 29 -5.60 -21.67 -7.33
C VAL A 29 -5.79 -20.59 -8.41
N ILE A 30 -4.68 -20.11 -8.96
CA ILE A 30 -4.70 -19.15 -10.07
C ILE A 30 -3.72 -19.59 -11.15
N THR A 31 -4.19 -19.56 -12.39
CA THR A 31 -3.36 -19.81 -13.58
C THR A 31 -3.13 -18.50 -14.32
N ILE A 32 -1.87 -18.19 -14.56
CA ILE A 32 -1.36 -16.99 -15.21
C ILE A 32 -0.46 -17.48 -16.35
N ASN A 33 -0.89 -17.27 -17.59
CA ASN A 33 -0.24 -17.83 -18.78
C ASN A 33 -0.09 -19.36 -18.64
N ASP A 34 1.14 -19.88 -18.67
CA ASP A 34 1.51 -21.29 -18.52
C ASP A 34 1.93 -21.67 -17.08
N ILE A 35 1.73 -20.77 -16.12
CA ILE A 35 2.10 -20.95 -14.72
C ILE A 35 0.85 -21.04 -13.86
N THR A 36 0.76 -22.06 -13.02
CA THR A 36 -0.30 -22.22 -12.02
C THR A 36 0.29 -22.04 -10.63
N LEU A 37 -0.29 -21.16 -9.83
CA LEU A 37 0.02 -21.01 -8.41
C LEU A 37 -1.00 -21.80 -7.59
N TYR A 38 -0.51 -22.72 -6.78
CA TYR A 38 -1.30 -23.52 -5.86
C TYR A 38 -1.17 -22.98 -4.43
N PRO A 39 -2.27 -22.77 -3.69
CA PRO A 39 -2.22 -22.43 -2.28
C PRO A 39 -1.48 -23.51 -1.47
N LYS A 40 -0.92 -23.11 -0.32
CA LYS A 40 -0.26 -24.03 0.61
C LYS A 40 -1.14 -25.23 0.96
N GLU A 41 -0.53 -26.40 1.14
CA GLU A 41 -1.18 -27.64 1.55
C GLU A 41 -2.26 -28.16 0.58
N THR A 42 -2.37 -27.57 -0.62
CA THR A 42 -3.38 -28.01 -1.59
C THR A 42 -2.88 -29.05 -2.56
N VAL A 43 -1.56 -29.16 -2.80
CA VAL A 43 -0.96 -30.13 -3.73
C VAL A 43 -0.66 -31.44 -3.01
N ASN A 44 -1.06 -32.57 -3.59
CA ASN A 44 -0.73 -33.89 -3.06
C ASN A 44 0.73 -34.25 -3.37
N ILE A 45 1.66 -33.76 -2.56
CA ILE A 45 3.09 -34.04 -2.74
C ILE A 45 3.40 -35.53 -2.48
N ASP A 46 2.64 -36.24 -1.64
CA ASP A 46 2.90 -37.67 -1.40
C ASP A 46 2.77 -38.52 -2.67
N GLU A 47 1.76 -38.25 -3.48
CA GLU A 47 1.55 -38.89 -4.77
C GLU A 47 2.72 -38.65 -5.73
N LEU A 48 3.25 -37.42 -5.74
CA LEU A 48 4.40 -37.02 -6.54
C LEU A 48 5.68 -37.82 -6.19
N PHE A 49 5.80 -38.24 -4.93
CA PHE A 49 6.99 -38.90 -4.37
C PHE A 49 6.87 -40.43 -4.30
N SER A 50 5.69 -40.97 -4.59
CA SER A 50 5.39 -42.41 -4.47
C SER A 50 6.29 -43.34 -5.30
N ASN A 51 6.94 -42.81 -6.35
CA ASN A 51 7.83 -43.56 -7.25
C ASN A 51 9.33 -43.23 -7.07
N ILE A 52 9.72 -42.46 -6.04
CA ILE A 52 11.12 -42.11 -5.79
C ILE A 52 11.79 -43.26 -5.03
N PHE A 53 12.66 -44.01 -5.72
CA PHE A 53 13.55 -44.97 -5.08
C PHE A 53 14.61 -44.21 -4.27
N HIS A 54 14.51 -44.27 -2.93
CA HIS A 54 15.44 -43.74 -1.91
C HIS A 54 15.40 -42.23 -1.64
N ALA A 55 14.39 -41.78 -0.89
CA ALA A 55 14.45 -40.50 -0.17
C ALA A 55 15.25 -40.66 1.14
N ASP A 56 16.32 -39.88 1.31
CA ASP A 56 17.01 -39.73 2.59
C ASP A 56 16.21 -38.87 3.59
N ASP A 57 16.65 -38.78 4.84
CA ASP A 57 15.97 -38.01 5.89
C ASP A 57 15.85 -36.50 5.55
N GLU A 58 16.81 -35.97 4.78
CA GLU A 58 16.78 -34.58 4.32
C GLU A 58 15.66 -34.36 3.29
N GLN A 59 15.48 -35.29 2.35
CA GLN A 59 14.42 -35.24 1.34
C GLN A 59 13.02 -35.34 1.96
N ASN A 60 12.84 -36.17 2.99
CA ASN A 60 11.58 -36.23 3.74
C ASN A 60 11.29 -34.91 4.48
N LEU A 61 12.30 -34.31 5.12
CA LEU A 61 12.16 -33.00 5.75
C LEU A 61 11.83 -31.89 4.74
N LEU A 62 12.44 -31.93 3.55
CA LEU A 62 12.18 -30.96 2.49
C LEU A 62 10.77 -31.09 1.93
N LYS A 63 10.30 -32.32 1.74
CA LYS A 63 8.94 -32.62 1.26
C LYS A 63 7.87 -31.98 2.15
N ASP A 64 7.94 -32.19 3.46
CA ASP A 64 6.98 -31.61 4.41
C ASP A 64 7.00 -30.08 4.37
N LYS A 65 8.19 -29.50 4.27
CA LYS A 65 8.36 -28.04 4.20
C LYS A 65 7.82 -27.45 2.91
N ILE A 66 8.03 -28.09 1.77
CA ILE A 66 7.54 -27.61 0.48
C ILE A 66 6.02 -27.52 0.48
N ASN A 67 5.33 -28.49 1.08
CA ASN A 67 3.86 -28.47 1.15
C ASN A 67 3.30 -27.29 1.97
N SER A 68 4.11 -26.75 2.89
CA SER A 68 3.72 -25.57 3.70
C SER A 68 3.78 -24.23 2.94
N TYR A 69 4.27 -24.23 1.70
CA TYR A 69 4.42 -23.04 0.88
C TYR A 69 3.41 -23.01 -0.28
N VAL A 70 3.14 -21.81 -0.79
CA VAL A 70 2.52 -21.67 -2.12
C VAL A 70 3.48 -22.24 -3.16
N LEU A 71 2.95 -23.01 -4.11
CA LEU A 71 3.75 -23.66 -5.15
C LEU A 71 3.46 -23.06 -6.50
N GLY A 72 4.49 -22.51 -7.15
CA GLY A 72 4.43 -22.16 -8.56
C GLY A 72 4.76 -23.38 -9.43
N CYS A 73 3.86 -23.71 -10.36
CA CYS A 73 3.93 -24.90 -11.18
C CYS A 73 3.86 -24.54 -12.67
N PHE A 74 4.80 -25.04 -13.48
CA PHE A 74 4.80 -24.80 -14.92
C PHE A 74 5.58 -25.87 -15.68
N LYS A 75 5.32 -25.96 -16.99
CA LYS A 75 6.05 -26.85 -17.90
C LYS A 75 7.29 -26.18 -18.49
N ILE A 76 8.28 -27.00 -18.81
CA ILE A 76 9.49 -26.62 -19.53
C ILE A 76 9.94 -27.75 -20.44
N LYS A 77 10.55 -27.43 -21.59
CA LYS A 77 11.11 -28.45 -22.47
C LYS A 77 12.41 -29.00 -21.90
N THR A 78 12.59 -30.30 -22.06
CA THR A 78 13.84 -30.99 -21.72
C THR A 78 15.03 -30.41 -22.45
N SER A 79 14.91 -29.92 -23.69
CA SER A 79 16.01 -29.27 -24.40
C SER A 79 16.48 -27.94 -23.78
N GLU A 80 15.65 -27.29 -22.96
CA GLU A 80 16.03 -26.10 -22.19
C GLU A 80 16.85 -26.46 -20.93
N ILE A 81 16.93 -27.76 -20.62
CA ILE A 81 17.65 -28.34 -19.48
C ILE A 81 18.66 -29.34 -20.07
N ASP A 82 19.93 -28.94 -20.17
CA ASP A 82 20.98 -29.74 -20.83
C ASP A 82 20.91 -31.25 -20.48
N GLU A 83 20.81 -32.10 -21.52
CA GLU A 83 20.52 -33.54 -21.41
C GLU A 83 21.61 -34.31 -20.64
N THR A 84 22.81 -33.75 -20.51
CA THR A 84 23.92 -34.33 -19.74
C THR A 84 23.76 -34.23 -18.22
N TYR A 85 22.79 -33.46 -17.74
CA TYR A 85 22.46 -33.30 -16.30
C TYR A 85 21.67 -34.46 -15.70
N LEU A 86 21.70 -35.63 -16.34
CA LEU A 86 21.04 -36.84 -15.85
C LEU A 86 22.06 -37.80 -15.21
N PRO A 87 22.37 -37.60 -13.91
CA PRO A 87 22.40 -38.74 -12.99
C PRO A 87 21.71 -38.45 -11.64
N ILE A 88 20.76 -39.31 -11.31
CA ILE A 88 20.37 -39.99 -10.04
C ILE A 88 20.57 -39.30 -8.64
N SER A 89 21.23 -38.16 -8.45
CA SER A 89 21.41 -37.53 -7.12
C SER A 89 20.98 -36.07 -7.01
N VAL A 90 20.75 -35.62 -5.77
CA VAL A 90 20.51 -34.22 -5.37
C VAL A 90 21.74 -33.39 -5.72
N GLU A 91 21.80 -32.88 -6.94
CA GLU A 91 22.94 -32.13 -7.43
C GLU A 91 22.68 -30.63 -7.45
N HIS A 92 23.74 -29.90 -7.10
CA HIS A 92 23.80 -28.44 -7.09
C HIS A 92 23.62 -27.91 -8.51
N ASP A 93 22.39 -27.56 -8.90
CA ASP A 93 22.09 -27.05 -10.23
C ASP A 93 21.63 -25.57 -10.20
N PRO A 94 22.59 -24.62 -10.27
CA PRO A 94 22.26 -23.20 -10.34
C PRO A 94 21.42 -22.82 -11.54
N LYS A 95 21.62 -23.49 -12.69
CA LYS A 95 20.98 -23.08 -13.94
C LYS A 95 19.49 -23.36 -13.88
N ILE A 96 19.11 -24.53 -13.37
CA ILE A 96 17.70 -24.90 -13.20
C ILE A 96 16.99 -23.96 -12.22
N ILE A 97 17.62 -23.68 -11.08
CA ILE A 97 17.04 -22.75 -10.09
C ILE A 97 16.90 -21.36 -10.70
N ASP A 98 17.89 -20.89 -11.47
CA ASP A 98 17.82 -19.62 -12.18
C ASP A 98 16.69 -19.57 -13.21
N ILE A 99 16.53 -20.61 -14.03
CA ILE A 99 15.46 -20.69 -15.02
C ILE A 99 14.10 -20.62 -14.30
N ALA A 100 13.92 -21.43 -13.26
CA ALA A 100 12.65 -21.54 -12.57
C ALA A 100 12.27 -20.25 -11.82
N THR A 101 13.23 -19.66 -11.12
CA THR A 101 13.03 -18.38 -10.41
C THR A 101 12.79 -17.24 -11.39
N LYS A 102 13.55 -17.13 -12.50
CA LYS A 102 13.33 -16.10 -13.53
C LYS A 102 11.95 -16.16 -14.17
N LYS A 103 11.35 -17.35 -14.28
CA LYS A 103 10.02 -17.55 -14.84
C LYS A 103 8.90 -17.11 -13.90
N LEU A 104 9.08 -17.29 -12.59
CA LEU A 104 8.08 -16.97 -11.56
C LEU A 104 8.21 -15.56 -10.96
N GLU A 105 9.43 -14.99 -10.90
CA GLU A 105 9.67 -13.68 -10.28
C GLU A 105 8.81 -12.55 -10.89
N PRO A 106 8.60 -12.47 -12.22
CA PRO A 106 7.75 -11.43 -12.81
C PRO A 106 6.30 -11.48 -12.33
N ILE A 107 5.77 -12.67 -12.05
CA ILE A 107 4.43 -12.81 -11.45
C ILE A 107 4.45 -12.25 -10.04
N LEU A 108 5.46 -12.61 -9.24
CA LEU A 108 5.57 -12.16 -7.85
C LEU A 108 5.84 -10.65 -7.75
N ASP A 109 6.57 -10.06 -8.71
CA ASP A 109 6.76 -8.62 -8.82
C ASP A 109 5.44 -7.86 -8.95
N LEU A 110 4.47 -8.41 -9.69
CA LEU A 110 3.14 -7.84 -9.81
C LEU A 110 2.36 -7.93 -8.49
N PHE A 111 2.45 -9.06 -7.77
CA PHE A 111 1.86 -9.19 -6.44
C PHE A 111 2.47 -8.17 -5.47
N ARG A 112 3.79 -8.05 -5.43
CA ARG A 112 4.48 -7.05 -4.60
C ARG A 112 4.02 -5.63 -4.93
N PHE A 113 3.90 -5.31 -6.21
CA PHE A 113 3.43 -4.00 -6.66
C PHE A 113 2.02 -3.65 -6.16
N TYR A 114 1.08 -4.60 -6.19
CA TYR A 114 -0.31 -4.34 -5.79
C TYR A 114 -0.59 -4.43 -4.29
N TYR A 115 0.22 -5.18 -3.54
CA TYR A 115 -0.12 -5.55 -2.15
C TYR A 115 0.97 -5.22 -1.10
N CYS A 116 2.16 -4.76 -1.49
CA CYS A 116 3.23 -4.40 -0.54
C CYS A 116 3.43 -2.86 -0.42
N ASP A 117 4.09 -2.44 0.66
CA ASP A 117 4.30 -1.03 1.01
C ASP A 117 5.80 -0.71 1.13
N TYR A 118 6.22 0.47 0.66
CA TYR A 118 7.62 0.89 0.66
C TYR A 118 8.18 1.11 2.07
N PHE A 119 7.34 1.49 3.03
CA PHE A 119 7.76 1.77 4.39
C PHE A 119 7.62 0.54 5.30
N TYR A 120 6.58 -0.29 5.11
CA TYR A 120 6.33 -1.46 5.95
C TYR A 120 6.67 -2.79 5.25
N PRO A 121 7.84 -3.41 5.54
CA PRO A 121 8.26 -4.66 4.89
C PRO A 121 7.49 -5.90 5.36
N HIS A 122 6.60 -5.78 6.35
CA HIS A 122 5.96 -6.94 6.99
C HIS A 122 5.09 -7.80 6.07
N SER A 123 4.64 -7.22 4.95
CA SER A 123 3.82 -7.88 3.93
C SER A 123 4.63 -8.37 2.73
N LEU A 124 5.96 -8.43 2.79
CA LEU A 124 6.76 -8.95 1.69
C LEU A 124 6.73 -10.48 1.66
N PRO A 125 6.45 -11.09 0.48
CA PRO A 125 6.70 -12.51 0.30
C PRO A 125 8.20 -12.77 0.33
N GLY A 126 8.60 -14.00 0.67
CA GLY A 126 9.99 -14.39 0.51
C GLY A 126 10.34 -14.63 -0.97
N ARG A 127 11.61 -14.87 -1.25
CA ARG A 127 12.11 -14.99 -2.63
C ARG A 127 11.68 -16.31 -3.24
N VAL A 128 11.39 -16.30 -4.54
CA VAL A 128 10.98 -17.51 -5.26
C VAL A 128 12.06 -18.58 -5.13
N GLY A 129 11.62 -19.82 -4.85
CA GLY A 129 12.47 -20.98 -4.65
C GLY A 129 13.17 -21.02 -3.30
N GLN A 130 13.25 -19.90 -2.56
CA GLN A 130 13.91 -19.86 -1.27
C GLN A 130 13.12 -20.66 -0.23
N ILE A 131 13.85 -21.43 0.57
CA ILE A 131 13.36 -22.11 1.77
C ILE A 131 14.28 -21.72 2.93
N TYR A 132 14.10 -22.37 4.09
CA TYR A 132 14.94 -22.15 5.27
C TYR A 132 16.44 -22.36 5.03
N ASN A 133 17.27 -21.73 5.87
CA ASN A 133 18.74 -21.77 5.85
C ASN A 133 19.38 -21.32 4.53
N SER A 134 18.76 -20.35 3.86
CA SER A 134 19.22 -19.75 2.59
C SER A 134 19.29 -20.73 1.42
N LYS A 135 18.77 -21.96 1.59
CA LYS A 135 18.62 -22.93 0.52
C LYS A 135 17.52 -22.49 -0.42
N SER A 136 17.70 -22.77 -1.69
CA SER A 136 16.71 -22.58 -2.76
C SER A 136 16.47 -23.93 -3.41
N ILE A 137 15.21 -24.26 -3.65
CA ILE A 137 14.79 -25.57 -4.17
C ILE A 137 13.86 -25.42 -5.36
N VAL A 138 14.01 -26.32 -6.32
CA VAL A 138 13.04 -26.60 -7.37
C VAL A 138 12.81 -28.11 -7.42
N LEU A 139 11.55 -28.53 -7.51
CA LEU A 139 11.20 -29.92 -7.78
C LEU A 139 10.95 -30.07 -9.28
N ILE A 140 11.46 -31.14 -9.86
CA ILE A 140 11.37 -31.41 -11.29
C ILE A 140 10.77 -32.79 -11.48
N PHE A 141 9.73 -32.87 -12.30
CA PHE A 141 9.09 -34.12 -12.68
C PHE A 141 9.23 -34.35 -14.18
N ARG A 142 9.74 -35.51 -14.56
CA ARG A 142 9.86 -35.95 -15.95
C ARG A 142 9.13 -37.27 -16.17
N TYR A 143 8.51 -37.43 -17.34
CA TYR A 143 7.96 -38.71 -17.76
C TYR A 143 9.03 -39.62 -18.40
N PRO A 144 9.06 -40.94 -18.12
CA PRO A 144 8.26 -41.66 -17.11
C PRO A 144 8.74 -41.34 -15.68
N VAL A 145 7.78 -41.07 -14.80
CA VAL A 145 7.82 -40.44 -13.46
C VAL A 145 9.16 -40.53 -12.69
N ILE A 146 10.10 -39.64 -13.00
CA ILE A 146 11.27 -39.35 -12.18
C ILE A 146 11.04 -37.97 -11.54
N CYS A 147 11.00 -37.92 -10.21
CA CYS A 147 10.99 -36.68 -9.42
C CYS A 147 12.40 -36.41 -8.87
N ARG A 148 12.84 -35.14 -8.93
CA ARG A 148 14.16 -34.72 -8.42
C ARG A 148 14.09 -33.37 -7.72
N PHE A 149 15.03 -33.14 -6.82
CA PHE A 149 15.32 -31.83 -6.25
C PHE A 149 16.55 -31.21 -6.90
N ALA A 150 16.44 -29.96 -7.33
CA ALA A 150 17.58 -29.08 -7.53
C ALA A 150 17.71 -28.20 -6.28
N ILE A 151 18.89 -28.17 -5.64
CA ILE A 151 19.13 -27.42 -4.39
C ILE A 151 20.37 -26.54 -4.51
N GLN A 152 20.26 -25.26 -4.14
CA GLN A 152 21.40 -24.34 -4.08
C GLN A 152 21.22 -23.25 -3.03
N ASN A 153 22.31 -22.76 -2.45
CA ASN A 153 22.32 -21.50 -1.69
C ASN A 153 22.41 -20.30 -2.64
N LYS A 154 21.31 -19.98 -3.35
CA LYS A 154 21.28 -18.87 -4.32
C LYS A 154 21.30 -17.50 -3.65
N TYR A 155 20.63 -17.38 -2.52
CA TYR A 155 20.49 -16.12 -1.80
C TYR A 155 21.37 -16.13 -0.55
N SER A 156 22.07 -15.03 -0.28
CA SER A 156 22.87 -14.87 0.94
C SER A 156 22.06 -14.44 2.17
N THR A 157 20.81 -14.00 1.95
CA THR A 157 19.93 -13.47 2.99
C THR A 157 18.51 -14.00 2.83
N GLU A 158 17.84 -14.18 3.96
CA GLU A 158 16.41 -14.48 4.04
C GLU A 158 15.62 -13.23 4.41
N ILE A 159 14.45 -13.06 3.80
CA ILE A 159 13.48 -12.08 4.26
C ILE A 159 12.78 -12.70 5.48
N VAL A 160 13.11 -12.23 6.68
CA VAL A 160 12.57 -12.76 7.96
C VAL A 160 11.59 -11.81 8.68
N ILE A 161 11.46 -10.56 8.24
CA ILE A 161 10.66 -9.55 8.95
C ILE A 161 9.16 -9.67 8.59
N GLY A 162 8.29 -9.86 9.59
CA GLY A 162 6.81 -9.80 9.47
C GLY A 162 6.09 -11.14 9.23
N ASN A 163 4.84 -11.10 8.77
CA ASN A 163 4.00 -12.31 8.55
C ASN A 163 3.96 -12.80 7.10
N GLY A 164 4.60 -12.07 6.17
CA GLY A 164 4.54 -12.38 4.75
C GLY A 164 3.33 -11.76 4.06
N LEU A 165 3.23 -12.00 2.75
CA LEU A 165 2.14 -11.48 1.92
C LEU A 165 0.93 -12.42 2.00
N LYS A 166 -0.22 -11.90 2.46
CA LYS A 166 -1.51 -12.61 2.43
C LYS A 166 -2.47 -11.92 1.47
N VAL A 167 -2.72 -12.55 0.34
CA VAL A 167 -3.65 -12.04 -0.68
C VAL A 167 -5.05 -12.56 -0.39
N ARG A 168 -6.04 -11.66 -0.40
CA ARG A 168 -7.45 -12.02 -0.22
C ARG A 168 -8.28 -11.91 -1.49
N ASP A 169 -7.85 -11.04 -2.40
CA ASP A 169 -8.54 -10.78 -3.65
C ASP A 169 -7.53 -10.80 -4.80
N LEU A 170 -7.77 -11.68 -5.78
CA LEU A 170 -6.94 -11.86 -6.97
C LEU A 170 -7.43 -11.04 -8.17
N SER A 171 -8.48 -10.23 -8.03
CA SER A 171 -9.11 -9.46 -9.11
C SER A 171 -8.12 -8.60 -9.89
N LYS A 172 -7.22 -7.89 -9.20
CA LYS A 172 -6.19 -7.03 -9.82
C LYS A 172 -5.21 -7.83 -10.67
N ILE A 173 -4.77 -8.98 -10.17
CA ILE A 173 -3.85 -9.87 -10.87
C ILE A 173 -4.52 -10.47 -12.10
N LYS A 174 -5.75 -10.99 -11.96
CA LYS A 174 -6.53 -11.53 -13.07
C LYS A 174 -6.79 -10.46 -14.14
N SER A 175 -7.16 -9.25 -13.73
CA SER A 175 -7.41 -8.12 -14.62
C SER A 175 -6.17 -7.74 -15.44
N TYR A 176 -4.99 -7.68 -14.82
CA TYR A 176 -3.74 -7.41 -15.51
C TYR A 176 -3.50 -8.39 -16.67
N TYR A 177 -3.50 -9.69 -16.37
CA TYR A 177 -3.21 -10.71 -17.38
C TYR A 177 -4.32 -10.87 -18.42
N SER A 178 -5.59 -10.62 -18.07
CA SER A 178 -6.68 -10.62 -19.06
C SER A 178 -6.59 -9.48 -20.08
N ASN A 179 -5.95 -8.37 -19.71
CA ASN A 179 -5.85 -7.18 -20.55
C ASN A 179 -4.63 -7.20 -21.49
N ILE A 180 -3.64 -8.05 -21.21
CA ILE A 180 -2.45 -8.20 -22.06
C ILE A 180 -2.79 -9.16 -23.20
N LYS A 181 -3.40 -8.63 -24.26
CA LYS A 181 -3.66 -9.39 -25.50
C LYS A 181 -2.55 -9.20 -26.54
N THR A 182 -1.84 -8.08 -26.46
CA THR A 182 -0.78 -7.68 -27.38
C THR A 182 0.39 -7.11 -26.58
N ILE A 183 1.59 -7.57 -26.91
CA ILE A 183 2.85 -7.17 -26.28
C ILE A 183 3.49 -6.10 -27.16
N GLY A 184 3.58 -4.87 -26.65
CA GLY A 184 4.34 -3.77 -27.25
C GLY A 184 5.64 -3.50 -26.50
N GLU A 185 6.42 -2.49 -26.92
CA GLU A 185 7.66 -2.11 -26.25
C GLU A 185 7.41 -1.67 -24.79
N VAL A 186 6.29 -0.99 -24.53
CA VAL A 186 5.91 -0.53 -23.19
C VAL A 186 5.75 -1.70 -22.21
N TYR A 187 5.30 -2.88 -22.66
CA TYR A 187 5.21 -4.06 -21.82
C TYR A 187 6.56 -4.46 -21.21
N HIS A 188 7.63 -4.45 -22.00
CA HIS A 188 8.97 -4.80 -21.52
C HIS A 188 9.49 -3.79 -20.49
N ILE A 189 9.18 -2.50 -20.70
CA ILE A 189 9.52 -1.42 -19.78
C ILE A 189 8.75 -1.56 -18.46
N VAL A 190 7.46 -1.91 -18.53
CA VAL A 190 6.62 -2.19 -17.35
C VAL A 190 7.20 -3.35 -16.54
N ASN A 191 7.54 -4.47 -17.18
CA ASN A 191 8.12 -5.61 -16.46
C ASN A 191 9.44 -5.25 -15.77
N TYR A 192 10.30 -4.46 -16.43
CA TYR A 192 11.54 -3.98 -15.81
C TYR A 192 11.25 -3.01 -14.65
N ALA A 193 10.27 -2.11 -14.79
CA ALA A 193 9.85 -1.20 -13.72
C ALA A 193 9.28 -1.94 -12.51
N LEU A 194 8.49 -2.98 -12.73
CA LEU A 194 7.96 -3.84 -11.66
C LEU A 194 9.11 -4.53 -10.90
N ARG A 195 10.13 -5.02 -11.62
CA ARG A 195 11.33 -5.59 -11.00
C ARG A 195 12.11 -4.57 -10.17
N LEU A 196 12.34 -3.37 -10.69
CA LEU A 196 12.97 -2.28 -9.92
C LEU A 196 12.14 -1.93 -8.67
N ASN A 197 10.81 -1.90 -8.81
CA ASN A 197 9.89 -1.68 -7.69
C ASN A 197 10.01 -2.77 -6.61
N SER A 198 10.14 -4.05 -6.98
CA SER A 198 10.42 -5.13 -6.02
C SER A 198 11.75 -4.96 -5.31
N GLN A 199 12.81 -4.55 -6.04
CA GLN A 199 14.13 -4.31 -5.44
C GLN A 199 14.11 -3.17 -4.41
N ILE A 200 13.33 -2.11 -4.67
CA ILE A 200 13.08 -1.01 -3.73
C ILE A 200 12.38 -1.52 -2.47
N LEU A 201 11.35 -2.35 -2.64
CA LEU A 201 10.59 -2.94 -1.53
C LEU A 201 11.49 -3.75 -0.60
N GLU A 202 12.39 -4.55 -1.17
CA GLU A 202 13.36 -5.39 -0.43
C GLU A 202 14.49 -4.61 0.25
N GLN A 203 14.64 -3.29 0.05
CA GLN A 203 15.67 -2.51 0.74
C GLN A 203 15.32 -2.26 2.22
N ASP A 204 16.25 -2.58 3.11
CA ASP A 204 16.12 -2.26 4.55
C ASP A 204 16.51 -0.81 4.85
N ASN A 205 17.47 -0.25 4.11
CA ASN A 205 17.95 1.09 4.33
C ASN A 205 17.07 2.13 3.63
N LEU A 206 16.38 2.97 4.40
CA LEU A 206 15.47 4.01 3.86
C LEU A 206 16.19 5.01 2.94
N THR A 207 17.44 5.35 3.22
CA THR A 207 18.21 6.28 2.36
C THR A 207 18.47 5.66 0.99
N THR A 208 18.89 4.40 0.97
CA THR A 208 19.09 3.63 -0.28
C THR A 208 17.76 3.45 -1.02
N LYS A 209 16.68 3.15 -0.30
CA LYS A 209 15.33 3.05 -0.85
C LYS A 209 14.91 4.35 -1.55
N PHE A 210 15.14 5.50 -0.92
CA PHE A 210 14.86 6.81 -1.52
C PHE A 210 15.66 7.01 -2.82
N ILE A 211 16.96 6.72 -2.84
CA ILE A 211 17.81 6.85 -4.04
C ILE A 211 17.29 5.97 -5.18
N GLN A 212 16.94 4.71 -4.89
CA GLN A 212 16.42 3.78 -5.89
C GLN A 212 15.05 4.22 -6.42
N ILE A 213 14.19 4.81 -5.58
CA ILE A 213 12.92 5.41 -6.01
C ILE A 213 13.16 6.56 -7.00
N ILE A 214 14.11 7.46 -6.71
CA ILE A 214 14.47 8.54 -7.63
C ILE A 214 14.98 7.98 -8.96
N THR A 215 15.80 6.93 -8.91
CA THR A 215 16.31 6.22 -10.10
C THR A 215 15.16 5.59 -10.90
N LEU A 216 14.15 5.03 -10.23
CA LEU A 216 12.96 4.49 -10.89
C LEU A 216 12.15 5.58 -11.60
N PHE A 217 12.02 6.79 -11.04
CA PHE A 217 11.41 7.90 -11.76
C PHE A 217 12.18 8.29 -13.03
N GLU A 218 13.51 8.28 -12.97
CA GLU A 218 14.36 8.56 -14.14
C GLU A 218 14.17 7.49 -15.22
N PHE A 219 14.18 6.21 -14.83
CA PHE A 219 13.90 5.09 -15.74
C PHE A 219 12.50 5.18 -16.38
N LEU A 220 11.46 5.46 -15.58
CA LEU A 220 10.09 5.61 -16.07
C LEU A 220 9.94 6.81 -17.03
N ALA A 221 10.78 7.83 -16.90
CA ALA A 221 10.83 8.94 -17.83
C ALA A 221 11.49 8.56 -19.15
N ASN A 222 12.64 7.90 -19.09
CA ASN A 222 13.42 7.48 -20.24
C ASN A 222 14.18 6.16 -19.92
N PRO A 223 13.78 5.01 -20.48
CA PRO A 223 14.40 3.73 -20.20
C PRO A 223 15.76 3.56 -20.90
N ASP A 224 15.99 4.27 -22.02
CA ASP A 224 17.17 4.08 -22.87
C ASP A 224 18.33 5.01 -22.49
N LYS A 225 18.03 6.13 -21.83
CA LYS A 225 19.03 7.18 -21.54
C LYS A 225 18.86 7.74 -20.16
N PHE A 226 20.00 7.95 -19.51
CA PHE A 226 20.06 8.79 -18.32
C PHE A 226 19.79 10.24 -18.71
N GLU A 227 18.68 10.81 -18.24
CA GLU A 227 18.35 12.22 -18.39
C GLU A 227 18.47 12.94 -17.05
N VAL A 228 18.83 14.22 -17.08
CA VAL A 228 18.79 15.06 -15.88
C VAL A 228 17.36 15.08 -15.35
N PHE A 229 17.18 14.93 -14.03
CA PHE A 229 15.85 14.82 -13.41
C PHE A 229 14.88 15.97 -13.77
N GLN A 230 15.41 17.16 -14.07
CA GLN A 230 14.63 18.31 -14.52
C GLN A 230 13.89 18.07 -15.84
N ASP A 231 14.45 17.25 -16.72
CA ASP A 231 13.85 16.85 -17.99
C ASP A 231 12.99 15.59 -17.82
N ALA A 232 13.48 14.62 -17.05
CA ALA A 232 12.74 13.39 -16.73
C ALA A 232 11.34 13.68 -16.18
N LYS A 233 11.23 14.60 -15.21
CA LYS A 233 9.94 14.95 -14.60
C LYS A 233 8.91 15.50 -15.58
N LYS A 234 9.34 16.13 -16.69
CA LYS A 234 8.43 16.66 -17.71
C LYS A 234 7.70 15.53 -18.46
N LYS A 235 8.23 14.31 -18.44
CA LYS A 235 7.68 13.13 -19.13
C LYS A 235 6.65 12.39 -18.27
N PHE A 236 6.92 12.20 -16.97
CA PHE A 236 6.01 11.44 -16.09
C PHE A 236 5.00 12.30 -15.32
N ILE A 237 5.28 13.57 -14.99
CA ILE A 237 4.30 14.42 -14.29
C ILE A 237 2.96 14.50 -15.04
N PRO A 238 2.90 14.64 -16.38
CA PRO A 238 1.63 14.63 -17.12
C PRO A 238 0.77 13.37 -16.96
N GLN A 239 1.36 12.24 -16.55
CA GLN A 239 0.62 11.00 -16.29
C GLN A 239 -0.01 10.99 -14.89
N ILE A 240 0.58 11.73 -13.97
CA ILE A 240 0.08 11.88 -12.60
C ILE A 240 -0.93 13.03 -12.53
N ALA A 241 -0.64 14.11 -13.26
CA ALA A 241 -1.38 15.36 -13.24
C ALA A 241 -2.69 15.29 -14.04
N ASN A 242 -3.80 15.67 -13.42
CA ASN A 242 -5.14 15.66 -14.02
C ASN A 242 -5.51 17.04 -14.59
N ASN A 243 -4.77 18.09 -14.24
CA ASN A 243 -5.05 19.48 -14.62
C ASN A 243 -3.83 20.40 -14.39
N ASN A 244 -3.94 21.67 -14.80
CA ASN A 244 -2.84 22.63 -14.76
C ASN A 244 -2.29 22.89 -13.35
N GLN A 245 -3.16 23.04 -12.33
CA GLN A 245 -2.68 23.33 -10.98
C GLN A 245 -1.97 22.13 -10.37
N GLU A 246 -2.43 20.88 -10.61
CA GLU A 246 -1.66 19.68 -10.19
C GLU A 246 -0.29 19.68 -10.81
N TYR A 247 -0.26 19.96 -12.12
CA TYR A 247 0.96 19.92 -12.88
C TYR A 247 1.98 20.90 -12.29
N LEU A 248 1.57 22.14 -11.97
CA LEU A 248 2.45 23.13 -11.33
C LEU A 248 2.89 22.70 -9.92
N PHE A 249 1.96 22.22 -9.09
CA PHE A 249 2.26 21.71 -7.75
C PHE A 249 3.27 20.56 -7.80
N LEU A 250 3.04 19.58 -8.68
CA LEU A 250 3.94 18.43 -8.86
C LEU A 250 5.28 18.86 -9.43
N VAL A 251 5.31 19.83 -10.34
CA VAL A 251 6.57 20.40 -10.85
C VAL A 251 7.41 20.93 -9.70
N ASP A 252 6.81 21.65 -8.75
CA ASP A 252 7.52 22.18 -7.57
C ASP A 252 7.84 21.08 -6.55
N ARG A 253 6.92 20.14 -6.31
CA ARG A 253 7.12 19.02 -5.38
C ARG A 253 8.26 18.10 -5.83
N PHE A 254 8.31 17.73 -7.10
CA PHE A 254 9.41 16.94 -7.66
C PHE A 254 10.72 17.74 -7.74
N MET A 255 10.69 19.08 -7.81
CA MET A 255 11.90 19.88 -7.61
C MET A 255 12.42 19.77 -6.20
N LYS A 256 11.53 19.77 -5.20
CA LYS A 256 11.93 19.56 -3.81
C LYS A 256 12.65 18.23 -3.62
N PHE A 257 12.09 17.15 -4.17
CA PHE A 257 12.72 15.83 -4.12
C PHE A 257 14.10 15.82 -4.77
N SER A 258 14.25 16.49 -5.92
CA SER A 258 15.49 16.48 -6.70
C SER A 258 16.56 17.46 -6.22
N LYS A 259 16.19 18.65 -5.75
CA LYS A 259 17.14 19.72 -5.40
C LYS A 259 17.44 19.78 -3.92
N ASP A 260 16.49 19.42 -3.08
CA ASP A 260 16.67 19.51 -1.64
C ASP A 260 17.07 18.12 -1.14
N TYR A 261 16.13 17.17 -1.21
CA TYR A 261 16.32 15.86 -0.59
C TYR A 261 17.40 15.02 -1.28
N ARG A 262 17.37 14.91 -2.62
CA ARG A 262 18.40 14.18 -3.37
C ARG A 262 19.77 14.84 -3.21
N THR A 263 19.86 16.16 -3.20
CA THR A 263 21.16 16.84 -2.99
C THR A 263 21.70 16.52 -1.61
N ASP A 264 20.86 16.61 -0.58
CA ASP A 264 21.27 16.26 0.78
C ASP A 264 21.71 14.80 0.90
N VAL A 265 20.96 13.87 0.30
CA VAL A 265 21.29 12.44 0.37
C VAL A 265 22.51 12.08 -0.49
N VAL A 266 22.51 12.46 -1.76
CA VAL A 266 23.48 12.00 -2.76
C VAL A 266 24.76 12.85 -2.76
N HIS A 267 24.63 14.17 -2.60
CA HIS A 267 25.77 15.09 -2.67
C HIS A 267 26.34 15.41 -1.29
N ASN A 268 25.49 15.55 -0.26
CA ASN A 268 25.94 15.86 1.10
C ASN A 268 26.06 14.61 1.99
N GLY A 269 25.71 13.41 1.48
CA GLY A 269 25.86 12.14 2.20
C GLY A 269 24.94 11.99 3.41
N LYS A 270 23.88 12.79 3.53
CA LYS A 270 22.94 12.72 4.65
C LYS A 270 22.03 11.51 4.55
N HIS A 271 21.70 10.92 5.69
CA HIS A 271 20.62 9.95 5.80
C HIS A 271 19.25 10.64 5.71
N ILE A 272 18.25 9.93 5.17
CA ILE A 272 16.88 10.45 5.09
C ILE A 272 16.31 10.78 6.48
N THR A 273 16.74 10.06 7.52
CA THR A 273 16.40 10.29 8.93
C THR A 273 17.04 11.55 9.51
N GLU A 274 18.05 12.14 8.85
CA GLU A 274 18.63 13.43 9.24
C GLU A 274 17.94 14.61 8.54
N ILE A 275 17.21 14.34 7.44
CA ILE A 275 16.43 15.35 6.71
C ILE A 275 15.04 15.53 7.34
N PHE A 276 14.48 14.46 7.91
CA PHE A 276 13.17 14.45 8.54
C PHE A 276 13.28 14.06 10.00
N ASN A 277 12.87 14.96 10.90
CA ASN A 277 13.02 14.80 12.35
C ASN A 277 12.02 13.81 12.94
N GLU A 278 10.89 13.57 12.27
CA GLU A 278 9.80 12.77 12.79
C GLU A 278 9.59 11.50 11.93
N PRO A 279 9.47 10.29 12.52
CA PRO A 279 9.23 9.06 11.77
C PRO A 279 8.00 9.11 10.87
N ILE A 280 6.96 9.86 11.27
CA ILE A 280 5.74 10.04 10.47
C ILE A 280 6.01 10.82 9.18
N ASP A 281 6.94 11.77 9.18
CA ASP A 281 7.29 12.54 7.98
C ASP A 281 8.02 11.64 6.97
N ILE A 282 8.84 10.72 7.46
CA ILE A 282 9.55 9.72 6.64
C ILE A 282 8.55 8.73 6.03
N GLU A 283 7.66 8.16 6.85
CA GLU A 283 6.59 7.28 6.37
C GLU A 283 5.78 7.97 5.26
N SER A 284 5.39 9.21 5.51
CA SER A 284 4.58 10.01 4.59
C SER A 284 5.29 10.27 3.26
N LEU A 285 6.61 10.49 3.28
CA LEU A 285 7.41 10.60 2.06
C LEU A 285 7.36 9.31 1.24
N PHE A 286 7.61 8.15 1.83
CA PHE A 286 7.60 6.87 1.09
C PHE A 286 6.22 6.53 0.55
N VAL A 287 5.18 6.78 1.34
CA VAL A 287 3.78 6.61 0.95
C VAL A 287 3.39 7.56 -0.19
N GLU A 288 3.90 8.79 -0.21
CA GLU A 288 3.71 9.73 -1.32
C GLU A 288 4.43 9.26 -2.60
N LEU A 289 5.70 8.88 -2.49
CA LEU A 289 6.52 8.44 -3.63
C LEU A 289 5.99 7.14 -4.26
N GLN A 290 5.63 6.15 -3.44
CA GLN A 290 5.02 4.91 -3.91
C GLN A 290 3.75 5.21 -4.72
N ASN A 291 2.92 6.12 -4.24
CA ASN A 291 1.69 6.51 -4.92
C ASN A 291 1.91 7.09 -6.31
N TYR A 292 2.97 7.87 -6.50
CA TYR A 292 3.33 8.42 -7.80
C TYR A 292 3.82 7.32 -8.74
N ILE A 293 4.71 6.44 -8.26
CA ILE A 293 5.17 5.28 -9.02
C ILE A 293 4.01 4.37 -9.40
N SER A 294 3.12 4.06 -8.47
CA SER A 294 1.96 3.20 -8.72
C SER A 294 1.04 3.77 -9.80
N LYS A 295 0.86 5.10 -9.87
CA LYS A 295 0.06 5.72 -10.94
C LYS A 295 0.74 5.63 -12.28
N ILE A 296 2.03 5.97 -12.34
CA ILE A 296 2.80 5.88 -13.58
C ILE A 296 2.80 4.44 -14.08
N ILE A 297 3.20 3.47 -13.24
CA ILE A 297 3.25 2.06 -13.62
C ILE A 297 1.86 1.55 -14.01
N SER A 298 0.79 1.88 -13.27
CA SER A 298 -0.58 1.45 -13.64
C SER A 298 -1.04 2.01 -14.98
N GLU A 299 -0.67 3.25 -15.31
CA GLU A 299 -0.95 3.81 -16.64
C GLU A 299 -0.15 3.09 -17.72
N LEU A 300 1.15 2.85 -17.49
CA LEU A 300 1.98 2.11 -18.44
C LEU A 300 1.47 0.68 -18.65
N ILE A 301 0.99 0.02 -17.60
CA ILE A 301 0.31 -1.28 -17.66
C ILE A 301 -0.86 -1.22 -18.65
N SER A 302 -1.72 -0.20 -18.55
CA SER A 302 -2.86 -0.04 -19.47
C SER A 302 -2.45 0.25 -20.93
N LEU A 303 -1.22 0.71 -21.12
CA LEU A 303 -0.60 1.04 -22.40
C LEU A 303 0.44 -0.01 -22.83
N SER A 304 0.44 -1.22 -22.26
CA SER A 304 1.47 -2.24 -22.53
C SER A 304 1.54 -2.69 -24.00
N HIS A 305 0.50 -2.43 -24.79
CA HIS A 305 0.37 -2.87 -26.18
C HIS A 305 0.97 -1.89 -27.21
N ILE A 306 1.37 -0.68 -26.80
CA ILE A 306 1.90 0.34 -27.73
C ILE A 306 3.44 0.40 -27.72
N SER A 307 4.00 1.09 -28.71
CA SER A 307 5.42 1.45 -28.78
C SER A 307 5.78 2.58 -27.82
N TRP A 308 7.08 2.75 -27.54
CA TRP A 308 7.55 3.85 -26.70
C TRP A 308 7.28 5.23 -27.33
N ASN A 309 7.44 5.36 -28.66
CA ASN A 309 7.19 6.61 -29.39
C ASN A 309 5.71 7.05 -29.31
N GLU A 310 4.78 6.11 -29.36
CA GLU A 310 3.36 6.40 -29.17
C GLU A 310 3.08 6.89 -27.74
N LEU A 311 3.71 6.28 -26.73
CA LEU A 311 3.62 6.74 -25.35
C LEU A 311 4.19 8.16 -25.18
N GLU A 312 5.34 8.47 -25.78
CA GLU A 312 5.90 9.83 -25.76
C GLU A 312 4.94 10.85 -26.39
N THR A 313 4.26 10.47 -27.47
CA THR A 313 3.22 11.30 -28.10
C THR A 313 2.03 11.52 -27.16
N ILE A 314 1.56 10.47 -26.46
CA ILE A 314 0.49 10.58 -25.45
C ILE A 314 0.92 11.53 -24.32
N ARG A 315 2.12 11.36 -23.78
CA ARG A 315 2.68 12.21 -22.71
C ARG A 315 2.80 13.67 -23.16
N TYR A 316 3.28 13.90 -24.38
CA TYR A 316 3.37 15.23 -24.96
C TYR A 316 1.99 15.90 -25.05
N ASN A 317 0.99 15.19 -25.61
CA ASN A 317 -0.36 15.70 -25.75
C ASN A 317 -1.02 16.00 -24.40
N LYS A 318 -0.88 15.10 -23.41
CA LYS A 318 -1.32 15.36 -22.03
C LYS A 318 -0.68 16.63 -21.49
N ARG A 319 0.63 16.79 -21.60
CA ARG A 319 1.35 17.98 -21.15
C ARG A 319 0.85 19.26 -21.82
N GLN A 320 0.60 19.24 -23.13
CA GLN A 320 0.06 20.40 -23.84
C GLN A 320 -1.34 20.76 -23.33
N ASN A 321 -2.21 19.77 -23.13
CA ASN A 321 -3.55 20.00 -22.58
C ASN A 321 -3.50 20.56 -21.16
N LEU A 322 -2.55 20.12 -20.34
CA LEU A 322 -2.33 20.64 -18.99
C LEU A 322 -1.75 22.07 -18.98
N THR A 323 -1.13 22.54 -20.07
CA THR A 323 -0.41 23.83 -20.11
C THR A 323 -1.03 24.87 -21.05
N LYS A 324 -2.05 24.51 -21.83
CA LYS A 324 -2.79 25.44 -22.70
C LYS A 324 -3.53 26.52 -21.87
N LYS A 325 -3.05 27.77 -22.00
CA LYS A 325 -3.63 29.07 -21.61
C LYS A 325 -4.66 29.06 -20.46
N THR A 326 -4.23 28.70 -19.26
CA THR A 326 -4.67 29.41 -18.06
C THR A 326 -3.59 30.43 -17.72
N LYS A 327 -3.98 31.69 -17.42
CA LYS A 327 -3.04 32.71 -16.91
C LYS A 327 -2.16 32.06 -15.85
N LYS A 328 -0.83 32.23 -15.93
CA LYS A 328 0.07 31.88 -14.82
C LYS A 328 -0.59 32.45 -13.56
N PRO A 329 -1.03 31.62 -12.60
CA PRO A 329 -1.57 32.16 -11.37
C PRO A 329 -0.47 33.03 -10.78
N ASP A 330 -0.86 34.25 -10.41
CA ASP A 330 0.06 35.24 -9.87
C ASP A 330 0.74 34.62 -8.64
N LYS A 331 2.07 34.47 -8.68
CA LYS A 331 2.85 33.78 -7.65
C LYS A 331 2.70 34.45 -6.28
N ASN A 332 2.26 35.70 -6.25
CA ASN A 332 2.06 36.51 -5.05
C ASN A 332 0.62 36.48 -4.52
N ASN A 333 -0.34 35.84 -5.21
CA ASN A 333 -1.76 35.78 -4.84
C ASN A 333 -2.32 34.35 -4.75
N LEU A 334 -1.46 33.33 -4.72
CA LEU A 334 -1.86 31.96 -4.38
C LEU A 334 -1.87 31.76 -2.85
N THR A 335 -2.75 32.45 -2.14
CA THR A 335 -3.19 32.02 -0.81
C THR A 335 -4.45 31.18 -0.99
N PHE A 336 -4.28 29.93 -1.38
CA PHE A 336 -5.33 28.93 -1.22
C PHE A 336 -5.00 28.11 0.02
N ASP A 337 -5.48 28.58 1.16
CA ASP A 337 -5.30 27.93 2.47
C ASP A 337 -6.61 27.23 2.86
N PHE A 338 -6.95 26.19 2.11
CA PHE A 338 -7.94 25.20 2.55
C PHE A 338 -7.24 23.86 2.65
N SER A 339 -7.36 23.18 3.79
CA SER A 339 -6.70 21.89 3.95
C SER A 339 -7.28 20.83 3.01
N ARG A 340 -6.35 20.00 2.55
CA ARG A 340 -6.58 18.74 1.87
C ARG A 340 -6.96 17.65 2.88
N SER A 341 -7.55 17.97 4.03
CA SER A 341 -7.76 16.99 5.09
C SER A 341 -8.95 17.43 5.92
N LEU A 342 -9.77 16.47 6.31
CA LEU A 342 -11.02 16.71 7.02
C LEU A 342 -11.05 15.75 8.20
N ALA A 343 -11.34 16.27 9.40
CA ALA A 343 -11.68 15.41 10.53
C ALA A 343 -13.17 15.51 10.81
N ILE A 344 -13.80 14.37 10.98
CA ILE A 344 -15.19 14.22 11.38
C ILE A 344 -15.20 13.51 12.72
N ILE A 345 -15.79 14.15 13.72
CA ILE A 345 -15.76 13.67 15.10
C ILE A 345 -17.20 13.59 15.61
N ASP A 346 -17.62 12.37 15.96
CA ASP A 346 -18.82 12.15 16.75
C ASP A 346 -18.54 12.55 18.20
N VAL A 347 -19.15 13.66 18.63
CA VAL A 347 -18.94 14.18 19.99
C VAL A 347 -19.48 13.23 21.04
N LYS A 348 -20.60 12.56 20.79
CA LYS A 348 -21.16 11.61 21.76
C LYS A 348 -20.15 10.49 22.02
N TYR A 349 -19.65 9.91 20.93
CA TYR A 349 -18.68 8.82 21.01
C TYR A 349 -17.35 9.28 21.64
N LEU A 350 -16.84 10.46 21.27
CA LEU A 350 -15.64 11.06 21.89
C LEU A 350 -15.80 11.21 23.40
N VAL A 351 -16.91 11.79 23.85
CA VAL A 351 -17.17 12.04 25.27
C VAL A 351 -17.31 10.70 26.02
N GLU A 352 -18.12 9.77 25.51
CA GLU A 352 -18.29 8.45 26.14
C GLU A 352 -16.97 7.70 26.26
N LYS A 353 -16.14 7.75 25.20
CA LYS A 353 -14.81 7.12 25.20
C LYS A 353 -13.84 7.76 26.18
N LEU A 354 -13.78 9.08 26.22
CA LEU A 354 -12.92 9.79 27.16
C LEU A 354 -13.22 9.38 28.61
N PHE A 355 -14.49 9.42 29.02
CA PHE A 355 -14.88 9.09 30.39
C PHE A 355 -14.70 7.61 30.71
N TYR A 356 -14.92 6.71 29.75
CA TYR A 356 -14.58 5.29 29.91
C TYR A 356 -13.09 5.09 30.21
N VAL A 357 -12.20 5.72 29.43
CA VAL A 357 -10.75 5.57 29.58
C VAL A 357 -10.23 6.24 30.86
N LEU A 358 -10.79 7.39 31.25
CA LEU A 358 -10.46 8.04 32.53
C LEU A 358 -10.77 7.14 33.72
N ASP A 359 -11.94 6.50 33.72
CA ASP A 359 -12.36 5.58 34.77
C ASP A 359 -11.49 4.31 34.79
N PHE A 360 -11.25 3.73 33.60
CA PHE A 360 -10.43 2.53 33.45
C PHE A 360 -9.00 2.71 33.96
N TYR A 361 -8.35 3.83 33.59
CA TYR A 361 -6.98 4.14 34.02
C TYR A 361 -6.91 4.91 35.34
N LYS A 362 -8.05 5.18 36.00
CA LYS A 362 -8.15 5.94 37.26
C LYS A 362 -7.41 7.28 37.21
N ARG A 363 -7.66 8.07 36.16
CA ARG A 363 -7.05 9.39 35.94
C ARG A 363 -8.02 10.50 36.32
N ASP A 364 -7.51 11.49 37.05
CA ASP A 364 -8.28 12.67 37.44
C ASP A 364 -8.15 13.77 36.37
N GLY A 365 -9.15 13.83 35.48
CA GLY A 365 -9.29 14.90 34.50
C GLY A 365 -8.55 14.68 33.19
N PHE A 366 -8.70 15.64 32.28
CA PHE A 366 -8.19 15.58 30.92
C PHE A 366 -7.84 16.99 30.42
N ASP A 367 -6.98 17.05 29.39
CA ASP A 367 -6.69 18.26 28.63
C ASP A 367 -7.23 18.12 27.20
N PHE A 368 -8.18 18.97 26.82
CA PHE A 368 -8.78 18.92 25.49
C PHE A 368 -7.75 19.22 24.38
N GLY A 369 -6.76 20.07 24.65
CA GLY A 369 -5.67 20.33 23.70
C GLY A 369 -4.86 19.07 23.37
N SER A 370 -4.58 18.26 24.39
CA SER A 370 -3.90 16.96 24.25
C SER A 370 -4.75 15.94 23.49
N ILE A 371 -6.07 15.94 23.69
CA ILE A 371 -7.02 15.12 22.91
C ILE A 371 -6.97 15.51 21.43
N LEU A 372 -7.09 16.80 21.11
CA LEU A 372 -7.01 17.29 19.73
C LEU A 372 -5.67 16.93 19.07
N LYS A 373 -4.57 17.08 19.82
CA LYS A 373 -3.23 16.73 19.36
C LYS A 373 -3.12 15.24 19.05
N SER A 374 -3.59 14.37 19.94
CA SER A 374 -3.57 12.91 19.77
C SER A 374 -4.40 12.49 18.55
N LEU A 375 -5.61 13.06 18.40
CA LEU A 375 -6.46 12.79 17.24
C LEU A 375 -5.76 13.17 15.93
N ILE A 376 -5.12 14.34 15.85
CA ILE A 376 -4.44 14.82 14.64
C ILE A 376 -3.21 13.99 14.29
N GLN A 377 -2.44 13.59 15.30
CA GLN A 377 -1.31 12.69 15.11
C GLN A 377 -1.78 11.35 14.56
N ASN A 378 -2.89 10.81 15.10
CA ASN A 378 -3.45 9.54 14.66
C ASN A 378 -4.15 9.63 13.29
N PHE A 379 -4.73 10.78 12.94
CA PHE A 379 -5.24 11.07 11.60
C PHE A 379 -4.13 11.40 10.58
N ARG A 380 -2.86 11.46 10.99
CA ARG A 380 -1.71 11.64 10.08
C ARG A 380 -1.84 12.88 9.17
N PHE A 381 -2.39 13.97 9.67
CA PHE A 381 -2.47 15.21 8.90
C PHE A 381 -1.08 15.84 8.78
N ASN A 382 -0.51 15.77 7.57
CA ASN A 382 0.91 16.05 7.35
C ASN A 382 1.21 17.42 6.72
N SER A 383 0.20 18.19 6.33
CA SER A 383 0.43 19.47 5.66
C SER A 383 0.73 20.58 6.67
N LYS A 384 2.01 21.00 6.72
CA LYS A 384 2.42 22.21 7.45
C LYS A 384 1.83 23.45 6.76
N GLY A 385 1.34 24.42 7.54
CA GLY A 385 0.76 25.65 7.02
C GLY A 385 -0.61 25.49 6.36
N THR A 386 -1.39 24.47 6.73
CA THR A 386 -2.78 24.31 6.26
C THR A 386 -3.77 24.38 7.40
N VAL A 387 -4.92 25.00 7.17
CA VAL A 387 -6.07 25.02 8.08
C VAL A 387 -6.87 23.73 8.02
N ILE A 388 -6.78 22.86 9.03
CA ILE A 388 -7.51 21.58 9.09
C ILE A 388 -8.89 21.79 9.74
N PRO A 389 -10.01 21.60 9.02
CA PRO A 389 -11.33 21.67 9.60
C PRO A 389 -11.62 20.40 10.40
N LEU A 390 -11.95 20.59 11.67
CA LEU A 390 -12.48 19.55 12.55
C LEU A 390 -13.99 19.76 12.70
N TYR A 391 -14.79 18.88 12.11
CA TYR A 391 -16.24 18.89 12.23
C TYR A 391 -16.69 18.05 13.42
N PHE A 392 -17.11 18.72 14.46
CA PHE A 392 -17.76 18.10 15.61
C PHE A 392 -19.26 18.01 15.34
N TYR A 393 -19.77 16.78 15.28
CA TYR A 393 -21.20 16.54 15.16
C TYR A 393 -21.80 16.19 16.51
N LEU A 394 -22.84 16.95 16.87
CA LEU A 394 -23.47 16.83 18.17
C LEU A 394 -24.92 16.36 18.01
N PRO A 395 -25.36 15.28 18.68
CA PRO A 395 -26.74 14.83 18.59
C PRO A 395 -27.71 15.87 19.18
N ASN A 396 -28.80 16.17 18.48
CA ASN A 396 -29.90 16.92 19.08
C ASN A 396 -30.42 16.17 20.31
N ASN A 397 -30.62 16.91 21.40
CA ASN A 397 -31.10 16.39 22.69
C ASN A 397 -30.12 15.45 23.42
N TYR A 398 -28.83 15.42 23.07
CA TYR A 398 -27.84 14.62 23.82
C TYR A 398 -27.90 14.91 25.33
N TYR A 399 -28.10 16.17 25.72
CA TYR A 399 -28.24 16.62 27.11
C TYR A 399 -29.44 15.99 27.87
N GLU A 400 -30.49 15.55 27.16
CA GLU A 400 -31.65 14.87 27.75
C GLU A 400 -31.36 13.39 28.03
N SER A 401 -30.36 12.83 27.33
CA SER A 401 -29.96 11.41 27.42
C SER A 401 -28.81 11.13 28.40
N ILE A 402 -28.10 12.16 28.89
CA ILE A 402 -27.02 11.99 29.86
C ILE A 402 -27.64 11.73 31.25
N ASN A 403 -27.80 10.46 31.61
CA ASN A 403 -28.44 10.02 32.84
C ASN A 403 -27.46 9.35 33.83
N GLU A 404 -26.16 9.68 33.76
CA GLU A 404 -25.07 8.90 34.38
C GLU A 404 -24.05 9.73 35.17
N LEU A 405 -23.11 9.01 35.81
CA LEU A 405 -21.87 9.51 36.41
C LEU A 405 -21.18 10.55 35.50
N TYR A 406 -20.65 11.62 36.10
CA TYR A 406 -20.02 12.77 35.41
C TYR A 406 -20.95 13.63 34.54
N ARG A 407 -22.27 13.63 34.78
CA ARG A 407 -23.24 14.43 34.02
C ARG A 407 -22.81 15.89 33.81
N ASP A 408 -22.45 16.59 34.89
CA ASP A 408 -22.10 18.01 34.82
C ASP A 408 -20.81 18.24 34.03
N THR A 409 -19.81 17.38 34.20
CA THR A 409 -18.53 17.46 33.48
C THR A 409 -18.71 17.12 31.99
N LYS A 410 -19.52 16.11 31.66
CA LYS A 410 -19.90 15.76 30.27
C LYS A 410 -20.64 16.93 29.60
N LEU A 411 -21.59 17.55 30.32
CA LEU A 411 -22.33 18.72 29.84
C LEU A 411 -21.42 19.94 29.63
N GLN A 412 -20.46 20.16 30.52
CA GLN A 412 -19.51 21.27 30.39
C GLN A 412 -18.62 21.08 29.16
N LEU A 413 -18.01 19.90 28.98
CA LEU A 413 -17.19 19.60 27.80
C LEU A 413 -18.00 19.77 26.49
N TYR A 414 -19.25 19.33 26.49
CA TYR A 414 -20.14 19.51 25.34
C TYR A 414 -20.39 20.99 25.01
N LYS A 415 -20.62 21.83 26.03
CA LYS A 415 -20.76 23.28 25.86
C LYS A 415 -19.47 23.93 25.38
N ASP A 416 -18.33 23.48 25.88
CA ASP A 416 -17.02 23.99 25.48
C ASP A 416 -16.77 23.72 23.99
N ILE A 417 -17.07 22.51 23.50
CA ILE A 417 -16.95 22.16 22.07
C ILE A 417 -17.86 23.04 21.19
N LEU A 418 -19.08 23.33 21.63
CA LEU A 418 -19.98 24.25 20.91
C LEU A 418 -19.46 25.69 20.90
N GLY A 419 -18.82 26.12 21.99
CA GLY A 419 -18.22 27.45 22.12
C GLY A 419 -17.03 27.67 21.17
N MET A 420 -16.34 26.59 20.79
CA MET A 420 -15.15 26.64 19.91
C MET A 420 -15.47 26.79 18.41
N ASN A 421 -16.74 26.93 18.03
CA ASN A 421 -17.11 27.03 16.61
C ASN A 421 -16.48 28.27 15.92
N GLY A 422 -15.71 28.03 14.86
CA GLY A 422 -14.96 29.04 14.13
C GLY A 422 -13.62 29.41 14.76
N GLU A 423 -13.23 28.79 15.89
CA GLU A 423 -11.94 29.05 16.50
C GLU A 423 -10.79 28.47 15.66
N LYS A 424 -9.69 29.23 15.61
CA LYS A 424 -8.44 28.81 14.96
C LYS A 424 -7.38 28.54 16.01
N ILE A 425 -7.05 27.27 16.22
CA ILE A 425 -6.12 26.84 17.26
C ILE A 425 -4.76 26.50 16.63
N PRO A 426 -3.68 27.21 16.99
CA PRO A 426 -2.33 26.85 16.55
C PRO A 426 -1.86 25.59 17.27
N ILE A 427 -1.29 24.65 16.51
CA ILE A 427 -0.66 23.43 17.01
C ILE A 427 0.82 23.42 16.66
N ILE A 428 1.61 22.71 17.49
CA ILE A 428 3.03 22.43 17.31
C ILE A 428 3.34 22.12 15.82
N GLY A 429 4.35 22.82 15.28
CA GLY A 429 4.82 22.60 13.91
C GLY A 429 4.11 23.42 12.83
N SER A 430 3.64 24.64 13.15
CA SER A 430 2.99 25.59 12.21
C SER A 430 1.67 25.08 11.60
N ARG A 431 0.90 24.29 12.38
CA ARG A 431 -0.42 23.80 11.98
C ARG A 431 -1.49 24.69 12.59
N ILE A 432 -2.57 24.95 11.85
CA ILE A 432 -3.75 25.64 12.36
C ILE A 432 -4.93 24.68 12.21
N ILE A 433 -5.63 24.41 13.31
CA ILE A 433 -6.96 23.80 13.23
C ILE A 433 -7.97 24.92 13.10
N GLU A 434 -8.98 24.72 12.28
CA GLU A 434 -10.24 25.44 12.41
C GLU A 434 -11.33 24.49 12.91
N ILE A 435 -11.95 24.85 14.02
CA ILE A 435 -13.00 24.02 14.62
C ILE A 435 -14.34 24.43 14.03
N HIS A 436 -15.08 23.45 13.53
CA HIS A 436 -16.45 23.62 13.05
C HIS A 436 -17.35 22.71 13.88
N SER A 437 -18.31 23.28 14.61
CA SER A 437 -19.28 22.49 15.37
C SER A 437 -20.64 22.56 14.69
N ALA A 438 -21.30 21.42 14.52
CA ALA A 438 -22.63 21.32 13.92
C ALA A 438 -23.57 20.47 14.78
N GLN A 439 -24.73 21.01 15.12
CA GLN A 439 -25.79 20.25 15.76
C GLN A 439 -26.56 19.44 14.71
N ILE A 440 -26.65 18.13 14.92
CA ILE A 440 -27.40 17.20 14.08
C ILE A 440 -28.88 17.46 14.30
N LYS A 441 -29.58 17.97 13.28
CA LYS A 441 -31.03 18.20 13.34
C LYS A 441 -31.75 16.90 13.73
N LYS A 442 -32.85 17.01 14.49
CA LYS A 442 -33.63 15.91 15.10
C LYS A 442 -34.03 14.78 14.12
N ASN A 443 -34.06 15.06 12.82
CA ASN A 443 -34.49 14.13 11.77
C ASN A 443 -33.34 13.60 10.91
N LEU A 444 -32.08 13.97 11.20
CA LEU A 444 -30.91 13.50 10.48
C LEU A 444 -30.09 12.57 11.37
N PHE A 445 -29.59 11.48 10.81
CA PHE A 445 -28.61 10.62 11.45
C PHE A 445 -27.19 11.17 11.23
N LEU A 446 -26.25 10.83 12.13
CA LEU A 446 -24.83 11.19 11.95
C LEU A 446 -24.31 10.74 10.58
N ALA A 447 -24.65 9.52 10.17
CA ALA A 447 -24.31 8.96 8.86
C ALA A 447 -24.70 9.89 7.69
N GLU A 448 -25.92 10.43 7.72
CA GLU A 448 -26.43 11.35 6.69
C GLU A 448 -25.70 12.69 6.75
N CYS A 449 -25.36 13.16 7.96
CA CYS A 449 -24.58 14.37 8.16
C CYS A 449 -23.14 14.23 7.64
N VAL A 450 -22.52 13.06 7.85
CA VAL A 450 -21.21 12.72 7.30
C VAL A 450 -21.29 12.64 5.78
N GLU A 451 -22.28 11.96 5.22
CA GLU A 451 -22.48 11.87 3.77
C GLU A 451 -22.70 13.26 3.14
N MET A 452 -23.56 14.08 3.76
CA MET A 452 -23.80 15.47 3.33
C MET A 452 -22.51 16.28 3.35
N LYS A 453 -21.67 16.17 4.38
CA LYS A 453 -20.42 16.95 4.41
C LYS A 453 -19.30 16.37 3.59
N LEU A 454 -19.24 15.07 3.40
CA LEU A 454 -18.39 14.49 2.36
C LEU A 454 -18.83 15.02 0.99
N ARG A 455 -20.14 15.10 0.74
CA ARG A 455 -20.68 15.69 -0.49
C ARG A 455 -20.40 17.19 -0.59
N GLU A 456 -20.62 18.00 0.44
CA GLU A 456 -20.29 19.44 0.44
C GLU A 456 -18.80 19.67 0.26
N TYR A 457 -17.97 18.93 0.99
CA TYR A 457 -16.51 18.92 0.82
C TYR A 457 -16.12 18.54 -0.62
N CYS A 458 -16.95 17.75 -1.30
CA CYS A 458 -16.80 17.42 -2.72
C CYS A 458 -17.52 18.40 -3.70
N GLN A 459 -18.56 19.13 -3.27
CA GLN A 459 -19.51 19.91 -4.09
C GLN A 459 -19.25 21.43 -4.05
N ASP A 460 -18.53 21.95 -3.05
CA ASP A 460 -18.06 23.36 -2.98
C ASP A 460 -17.02 23.72 -4.06
N GLY A 461 -16.91 22.88 -5.08
CA GLY A 461 -17.15 23.37 -6.42
C GLY A 461 -16.31 22.70 -7.47
N ASN A 462 -16.62 23.06 -8.71
CA ASN A 462 -15.77 23.01 -9.90
C ASN A 462 -14.40 23.73 -9.76
N ARG A 463 -13.76 23.61 -8.59
CA ARG A 463 -12.41 24.06 -8.19
C ARG A 463 -11.74 23.09 -7.19
N TYR A 464 -12.25 21.87 -7.02
CA TYR A 464 -11.51 20.75 -6.42
C TYR A 464 -11.27 19.67 -7.45
N PHE A 465 -10.35 19.98 -8.36
CA PHE A 465 -9.25 19.12 -8.77
C PHE A 465 -9.35 17.67 -8.26
N MET A 466 -9.96 16.79 -9.07
CA MET A 466 -9.64 15.37 -9.09
C MET A 466 -8.14 15.24 -9.38
N ASN A 467 -7.33 15.30 -8.33
CA ASN A 467 -5.87 15.29 -8.37
C ASN A 467 -5.38 14.19 -7.46
N LYS A 468 -5.26 12.99 -8.03
CA LYS A 468 -4.67 11.85 -7.30
C LYS A 468 -3.16 12.07 -7.22
N SER A 469 -2.68 12.98 -6.39
CA SER A 469 -1.26 13.08 -6.02
C SER A 469 -0.98 13.81 -4.71
N GLY A 470 -2.00 14.39 -4.06
CA GLY A 470 -1.96 14.75 -2.64
C GLY A 470 -3.13 14.08 -1.94
N TYR A 471 -2.89 13.40 -0.82
CA TYR A 471 -3.97 12.72 -0.10
C TYR A 471 -4.96 13.73 0.44
N ASN A 472 -6.24 13.53 0.12
CA ASN A 472 -7.31 13.95 1.01
C ASN A 472 -7.38 12.90 2.11
N ILE A 473 -7.03 13.26 3.34
CA ILE A 473 -7.23 12.38 4.49
C ILE A 473 -8.55 12.78 5.14
N VAL A 474 -9.49 11.84 5.16
CA VAL A 474 -10.69 11.99 6.00
C VAL A 474 -10.48 11.13 7.24
N GLY A 475 -10.21 11.81 8.35
CA GLY A 475 -10.19 11.21 9.67
C GLY A 475 -11.61 11.13 10.23
N ILE A 476 -12.05 9.95 10.67
CA ILE A 476 -13.36 9.78 11.29
C ILE A 476 -13.19 9.13 12.66
N PHE A 477 -13.73 9.78 13.69
CA PHE A 477 -13.81 9.26 15.06
C PHE A 477 -15.28 9.03 15.42
N ALA A 478 -15.76 7.79 15.36
CA ALA A 478 -17.19 7.44 15.52
C ALA A 478 -17.39 5.93 15.82
N ASP A 479 -18.62 5.52 16.16
CA ASP A 479 -18.95 4.12 16.49
C ASP A 479 -18.95 3.14 15.30
N ASP A 480 -19.04 1.84 15.62
CA ASP A 480 -18.91 0.71 14.71
C ASP A 480 -20.07 0.48 13.72
N GLN A 481 -21.31 0.76 14.09
CA GLN A 481 -22.49 0.36 13.29
C GLN A 481 -22.82 1.37 12.18
N MET A 482 -22.49 2.66 12.36
CA MET A 482 -22.87 3.73 11.42
C MET A 482 -21.80 4.07 10.38
N THR A 483 -20.52 3.98 10.73
CA THR A 483 -19.40 4.49 9.93
C THR A 483 -19.14 3.64 8.68
N ALA A 484 -19.47 2.35 8.76
CA ALA A 484 -19.21 1.35 7.74
C ALA A 484 -19.99 1.58 6.43
N SER A 485 -21.30 1.83 6.49
CA SER A 485 -22.16 1.95 5.31
C SER A 485 -21.88 3.22 4.52
N VAL A 486 -21.66 4.35 5.20
CA VAL A 486 -21.35 5.65 4.57
C VAL A 486 -20.02 5.61 3.84
N ILE A 487 -19.01 5.00 4.44
CA ILE A 487 -17.69 4.88 3.82
C ILE A 487 -17.72 3.88 2.67
N GLN A 488 -18.45 2.77 2.82
CA GLN A 488 -18.63 1.83 1.73
C GLN A 488 -19.29 2.51 0.52
N ASN A 489 -20.30 3.34 0.75
CA ASN A 489 -20.95 4.11 -0.32
C ASN A 489 -20.00 5.14 -0.94
N ALA A 490 -19.25 5.89 -0.14
CA ALA A 490 -18.24 6.83 -0.63
C ALA A 490 -17.14 6.15 -1.47
N ILE A 491 -16.66 4.97 -1.04
CA ILE A 491 -15.70 4.14 -1.79
C ILE A 491 -16.32 3.65 -3.09
N ASN A 492 -17.56 3.14 -3.05
CA ASN A 492 -18.29 2.63 -4.22
C ASN A 492 -18.57 3.74 -5.25
N GLU A 493 -18.81 4.98 -4.79
CA GLU A 493 -18.97 6.17 -5.63
C GLU A 493 -17.65 6.67 -6.25
N GLY A 494 -16.52 6.02 -5.96
CA GLY A 494 -15.22 6.30 -6.59
C GLY A 494 -14.43 7.43 -5.94
N MET A 495 -14.77 7.83 -4.71
CA MET A 495 -14.03 8.86 -3.97
C MET A 495 -12.59 8.38 -3.71
N ASN A 496 -11.60 9.08 -4.25
CA ASN A 496 -10.18 8.75 -4.07
C ASN A 496 -9.59 9.46 -2.86
N THR A 497 -10.08 9.08 -1.68
CA THR A 497 -9.75 9.64 -0.36
C THR A 497 -9.19 8.53 0.52
N ASP A 498 -8.15 8.82 1.31
CA ASP A 498 -7.67 7.90 2.34
C ASP A 498 -8.51 8.12 3.60
N PHE A 499 -9.21 7.08 4.02
CA PHE A 499 -10.00 7.12 5.25
C PHE A 499 -9.17 6.56 6.40
N ILE A 500 -9.09 7.32 7.49
CA ILE A 500 -8.53 6.85 8.76
C ILE A 500 -9.66 6.76 9.77
N LEU A 501 -9.94 5.53 10.21
CA LEU A 501 -10.97 5.26 11.20
C LEU A 501 -10.36 5.05 12.57
N ILE A 502 -10.88 5.82 13.54
CA ILE A 502 -10.58 5.66 14.96
C ILE A 502 -11.87 5.26 15.68
N ARG A 503 -11.96 3.99 16.10
CA ARG A 503 -13.19 3.39 16.70
C ARG A 503 -12.90 2.15 17.55
N GLU A 504 -13.92 1.57 18.17
CA GLU A 504 -13.83 0.33 18.96
C GLU A 504 -13.38 -0.85 18.09
N PHE A 505 -12.62 -1.77 18.67
CA PHE A 505 -12.15 -2.95 17.95
C PHE A 505 -13.20 -4.05 18.01
N ASN A 506 -14.02 -4.19 16.97
CA ASN A 506 -14.78 -5.43 16.79
C ASN A 506 -14.04 -6.36 15.81
N VAL A 507 -13.51 -7.45 16.36
CA VAL A 507 -12.68 -8.50 15.71
C VAL A 507 -13.31 -9.03 14.40
N ASN A 508 -14.62 -8.85 14.22
CA ASN A 508 -15.39 -9.43 13.11
C ASN A 508 -15.76 -8.46 11.98
N SER A 509 -15.38 -7.17 12.07
CA SER A 509 -15.75 -6.19 11.04
C SER A 509 -14.67 -6.05 9.95
N GLN A 510 -14.73 -6.90 8.91
CA GLN A 510 -13.88 -6.75 7.72
C GLN A 510 -14.45 -5.66 6.81
N MET A 511 -13.67 -4.60 6.54
CA MET A 511 -14.03 -3.55 5.58
C MET A 511 -13.05 -3.51 4.38
N PRO A 512 -13.50 -3.22 3.15
CA PRO A 512 -12.67 -3.24 1.95
C PRO A 512 -11.87 -1.93 1.74
N GLY A 513 -10.69 -2.02 1.11
CA GLY A 513 -10.00 -0.88 0.47
C GLY A 513 -8.93 -0.14 1.30
N LYS A 514 -8.54 1.07 0.84
CA LYS A 514 -7.46 1.95 1.37
C LYS A 514 -7.83 2.60 2.73
N LEU A 515 -8.26 1.79 3.67
CA LEU A 515 -8.75 2.24 4.97
C LEU A 515 -7.74 1.87 6.05
N ARG A 516 -7.28 2.85 6.82
CA ARG A 516 -6.33 2.64 7.93
C ARG A 516 -7.09 2.74 9.25
N TYR A 517 -6.73 1.88 10.20
CA TYR A 517 -7.44 1.77 11.47
C TYR A 517 -6.53 2.07 12.67
N ARG A 518 -7.12 2.69 13.69
CA ARG A 518 -6.54 2.86 15.04
C ARG A 518 -7.62 2.58 16.11
N PRO A 519 -7.33 1.80 17.16
CA PRO A 519 -8.25 1.62 18.27
C PRO A 519 -8.52 2.96 18.99
N SER A 520 -9.80 3.30 19.19
CA SER A 520 -10.20 4.50 19.94
C SER A 520 -9.58 4.57 21.32
N ASP A 521 -9.49 3.42 22.00
CA ASP A 521 -9.04 3.33 23.38
C ASP A 521 -7.55 3.68 23.48
N TYR A 522 -6.73 3.23 22.52
CA TYR A 522 -5.32 3.58 22.43
C TYR A 522 -5.12 5.09 22.24
N VAL A 523 -5.89 5.68 21.31
CA VAL A 523 -5.78 7.12 20.99
C VAL A 523 -6.18 7.98 22.19
N MET A 524 -7.26 7.59 22.89
CA MET A 524 -7.73 8.29 24.08
C MET A 524 -6.81 8.09 25.28
N ALA A 525 -6.26 6.90 25.47
CA ALA A 525 -5.33 6.63 26.56
C ALA A 525 -4.02 7.41 26.39
N GLU A 526 -3.48 7.47 25.16
CA GLU A 526 -2.34 8.34 24.81
C GLU A 526 -2.67 9.82 25.08
N ALA A 527 -3.89 10.27 24.75
CA ALA A 527 -4.33 11.64 24.96
C ALA A 527 -4.40 12.06 26.44
N ILE A 528 -4.70 11.13 27.35
CA ILE A 528 -4.72 11.40 28.79
C ILE A 528 -3.39 11.06 29.49
N GLY A 529 -2.32 10.82 28.71
CA GLY A 529 -0.96 10.65 29.23
C GLY A 529 -0.63 9.24 29.74
N VAL A 530 -1.38 8.21 29.34
CA VAL A 530 -1.00 6.81 29.58
C VAL A 530 0.25 6.50 28.77
N GLN A 531 1.26 5.93 29.42
CA GLN A 531 2.52 5.62 28.77
C GLN A 531 2.37 4.42 27.85
N LYS A 532 3.17 4.37 26.78
CA LYS A 532 3.07 3.30 25.77
C LYS A 532 3.31 1.87 26.30
N HIS A 533 3.96 1.72 27.46
CA HIS A 533 4.15 0.41 28.10
C HIS A 533 2.95 -0.02 28.97
N GLU A 534 2.01 0.89 29.22
CA GLU A 534 0.74 0.68 29.92
C GLU A 534 -0.44 0.45 28.94
N LEU A 535 -0.18 0.62 27.63
CA LEU A 535 -1.08 0.37 26.49
C LEU A 535 -0.76 -1.00 25.89
#